data_AF-A0A4C1ZLU0-F1
#
_entry.id   AF-A0A4C1ZLU0-F1
#
_cell.length_a   1.000
_cell.length_b   1.000
_cell.length_c   1.000
_cell.angle_alpha   90.00
_cell.angle_beta   90.00
_cell.angle_gamma   90.00
#
_symmetry.space_group_name_H-M   'P 1'
#
loop_
_entity.id
_entity.type
_entity.pdbx_description
1 polymer ?
#
loop_
_entity_poly.entity_id
_entity_poly.type
_entity_poly.pdbx_seq_one_letter_code
_entity_poly.pdbx_strand_id
1 'polypeptide(L)'
;MNLTHTVLDPKNIIIPESESDCSDNDINPQILQASSTSKKNKTTKNKKTNAKEEFLAVDEQIIPTKCRHEIKQYNPAKPHKWGFKNQVLSGVSGFSYDFDIFAGEQSDSFPSDAPNLGVSSNVVTRLTSTVSKHQNYKICFDNWFNSPNLQVYLLQNGLLPLGTVRLNRVPNSDMPTEKELKKEWTRKYGRENSGHR
;
A
#
# COMPACT_ATOMS: atom_id res chain seq x y z
N MET A 1 -14.36 -22.68 -31.07
CA MET A 1 -13.55 -21.47 -31.27
C MET A 1 -12.43 -21.50 -30.24
N ASN A 2 -11.19 -21.72 -30.67
CA ASN A 2 -10.05 -21.90 -29.77
C ASN A 2 -9.53 -20.53 -29.30
N LEU A 3 -9.46 -20.34 -27.98
CA LEU A 3 -8.76 -19.22 -27.35
C LEU A 3 -7.31 -19.67 -27.08
N THR A 4 -6.37 -19.14 -27.84
CA THR A 4 -4.93 -19.30 -27.56
C THR A 4 -4.51 -18.36 -26.45
N HIS A 5 -4.08 -18.92 -25.32
CA HIS A 5 -3.50 -18.18 -24.20
C HIS A 5 -2.03 -17.88 -24.54
N THR A 6 -1.69 -16.63 -24.83
CA THR A 6 -0.30 -16.19 -24.94
C THR A 6 0.19 -15.83 -23.54
N VAL A 7 1.07 -16.66 -22.97
CA VAL A 7 1.85 -16.34 -21.78
C VAL A 7 2.98 -15.41 -22.24
N LEU A 8 3.07 -14.22 -21.66
CA LEU A 8 4.18 -13.30 -21.93
C LEU A 8 5.37 -13.70 -21.05
N ASP A 9 6.51 -13.99 -21.70
CA ASP A 9 7.77 -14.31 -21.04
C ASP A 9 8.31 -13.11 -20.24
N PRO A 10 8.69 -13.27 -18.95
CA PRO A 10 9.16 -12.19 -18.10
C PRO A 10 10.54 -11.62 -18.49
N LYS A 11 11.16 -12.11 -19.57
CA LYS A 11 12.48 -11.65 -20.05
C LYS A 11 12.42 -10.61 -21.18
N ASN A 12 11.23 -10.26 -21.68
CA ASN A 12 11.06 -9.35 -22.82
C ASN A 12 10.39 -8.00 -22.49
N ILE A 13 10.38 -7.60 -21.21
CA ILE A 13 10.00 -6.23 -20.85
C ILE A 13 11.18 -5.30 -21.16
N ILE A 14 11.19 -4.76 -22.38
CA ILE A 14 12.06 -3.66 -22.76
C ILE A 14 11.48 -2.40 -22.11
N ILE A 15 12.14 -1.90 -21.05
CA ILE A 15 11.90 -0.57 -20.53
C ILE A 15 12.62 0.39 -21.49
N PRO A 16 11.95 1.33 -22.18
CA PRO A 16 12.65 2.32 -22.97
C PRO A 16 13.52 3.17 -22.03
N GLU A 17 14.83 3.15 -22.25
CA GLU A 17 15.72 4.15 -21.68
C GLU A 17 15.39 5.50 -22.31
N SER A 18 14.56 6.29 -21.65
CA SER A 18 14.47 7.71 -21.95
C SER A 18 15.60 8.42 -21.21
N GLU A 19 16.65 8.77 -21.94
CA GLU A 19 17.54 9.86 -21.55
C GLU A 19 16.73 11.16 -21.59
N SER A 20 16.15 11.53 -20.46
CA SER A 20 15.71 12.89 -20.23
C SER A 20 16.57 13.45 -19.10
N ASP A 21 17.47 14.36 -19.44
CA ASP A 21 18.09 15.25 -18.46
C ASP A 21 16.96 15.98 -17.73
N CYS A 22 16.70 15.55 -16.49
CA CYS A 22 15.81 16.24 -15.55
C CYS A 22 16.45 17.61 -15.26
N SER A 23 16.12 18.62 -16.05
CA SER A 23 16.31 20.02 -15.66
C SER A 23 15.28 20.37 -14.59
N ASP A 24 15.64 21.23 -13.63
CA ASP A 24 14.88 21.51 -12.39
C ASP A 24 13.44 22.05 -12.57
N ASN A 25 12.89 22.08 -13.80
CA ASN A 25 11.58 22.62 -14.13
C ASN A 25 10.57 21.63 -14.74
N ASP A 26 10.87 20.33 -14.85
CA ASP A 26 9.98 19.38 -15.52
C ASP A 26 8.93 18.69 -14.62
N ILE A 27 8.89 19.02 -13.32
CA ILE A 27 7.73 18.65 -12.48
C ILE A 27 6.68 19.74 -12.66
N ASN A 28 5.68 19.46 -13.51
CA ASN A 28 4.52 20.32 -13.65
C ASN A 28 3.89 20.60 -12.27
N PRO A 29 3.90 21.86 -11.78
CA PRO A 29 3.36 22.21 -10.46
C PRO A 29 1.85 21.91 -10.32
N GLN A 30 1.15 21.62 -11.42
CA GLN A 30 -0.24 21.16 -11.40
C GLN A 30 -0.42 19.75 -10.81
N ILE A 31 0.62 18.91 -10.76
CA ILE A 31 0.54 17.58 -10.12
C ILE A 31 0.49 17.71 -8.59
N LEU A 32 1.15 18.73 -8.02
CA LEU A 32 1.16 19.03 -6.58
C LEU A 32 -0.05 19.86 -6.11
N GLN A 33 -0.65 20.70 -6.97
CA GLN A 33 -1.81 21.53 -6.59
C GLN A 33 -3.17 20.80 -6.65
N ALA A 34 -3.22 19.61 -7.26
CA ALA A 34 -4.47 18.86 -7.38
C ALA A 34 -4.99 18.31 -6.02
N SER A 35 -4.19 18.31 -4.96
CA SER A 35 -4.58 17.85 -3.62
C SER A 35 -5.13 18.95 -2.70
N SER A 36 -5.02 20.23 -3.05
CA SER A 36 -5.35 21.36 -2.14
C SER A 36 -6.46 22.30 -2.60
N THR A 37 -7.11 22.06 -3.75
CA THR A 37 -8.29 22.85 -4.17
C THR A 37 -9.46 21.97 -4.62
N SER A 38 -10.31 21.58 -3.67
CA SER A 38 -11.68 21.16 -3.98
C SER A 38 -12.52 22.38 -4.37
N LYS A 39 -12.32 22.86 -5.61
CA LYS A 39 -13.35 23.63 -6.31
C LYS A 39 -14.17 22.64 -7.14
N LYS A 40 -15.46 22.54 -6.81
CA LYS A 40 -16.46 21.71 -7.49
C LYS A 40 -16.59 22.12 -8.97
N ASN A 41 -15.72 21.58 -9.82
CA ASN A 41 -15.91 21.64 -11.26
C ASN A 41 -16.72 20.40 -11.67
N LYS A 42 -18.03 20.61 -11.80
CA LYS A 42 -19.01 19.65 -12.30
C LYS A 42 -18.71 19.37 -13.78
N THR A 43 -17.73 18.51 -14.04
CA THR A 43 -17.47 17.97 -15.37
C THR A 43 -18.06 16.56 -15.41
N THR A 44 -19.25 16.45 -15.98
CA THR A 44 -19.84 15.19 -16.43
C THR A 44 -18.94 14.60 -17.51
N LYS A 45 -17.98 13.77 -17.11
CA LYS A 45 -17.29 12.83 -17.99
C LYS A 45 -17.40 11.47 -17.31
N ASN A 46 -18.07 10.53 -17.98
CA ASN A 46 -18.07 9.11 -17.63
C ASN A 46 -16.61 8.64 -17.60
N LYS A 47 -15.94 8.77 -16.45
CA LYS A 47 -14.65 8.14 -16.21
C LYS A 47 -14.99 6.65 -16.13
N LYS A 48 -14.69 5.89 -17.19
CA LYS A 48 -14.64 4.43 -17.11
C LYS A 48 -13.58 4.11 -16.06
N THR A 49 -13.99 4.00 -14.81
CA THR A 49 -13.14 3.40 -13.78
C THR A 49 -13.14 1.93 -14.10
N ASN A 50 -11.96 1.36 -14.34
CA ASN A 50 -11.84 -0.09 -14.46
C ASN A 50 -12.50 -0.72 -13.22
N ALA A 51 -13.33 -1.74 -13.45
CA ALA A 51 -13.91 -2.48 -12.35
C ALA A 51 -12.76 -3.00 -11.47
N LYS A 52 -12.81 -2.70 -10.18
CA LYS A 52 -11.80 -3.15 -9.24
C LYS A 52 -11.97 -4.66 -9.02
N GLU A 53 -10.85 -5.34 -8.81
CA GLU A 53 -10.84 -6.74 -8.39
C GLU A 53 -11.31 -6.86 -6.93
N GLU A 54 -11.93 -7.99 -6.58
CA GLU A 54 -12.46 -8.23 -5.23
C GLU A 54 -11.37 -8.18 -4.15
N PHE A 55 -10.18 -8.70 -4.46
CA PHE A 55 -9.03 -8.70 -3.56
C PHE A 55 -8.10 -7.55 -3.92
N LEU A 56 -7.91 -6.65 -2.95
CA LEU A 56 -7.08 -5.47 -3.09
C LEU A 56 -6.02 -5.46 -1.99
N ALA A 57 -4.85 -4.89 -2.30
CA ALA A 57 -3.74 -4.75 -1.38
C ALA A 57 -3.25 -3.29 -1.33
N VAL A 58 -3.00 -2.80 -0.11
CA VAL A 58 -2.28 -1.54 0.14
C VAL A 58 -0.86 -1.84 0.59
N ASP A 59 0.13 -1.34 -0.15
CA ASP A 59 1.55 -1.54 0.16
C ASP A 59 2.44 -0.37 -0.30
N GLU A 60 3.67 -0.36 0.18
CA GLU A 60 4.74 0.57 -0.18
C GLU A 60 5.46 0.13 -1.46
N GLN A 61 5.52 1.02 -2.45
CA GLN A 61 6.33 0.90 -3.65
C GLN A 61 7.41 2.00 -3.69
N ILE A 62 8.55 1.67 -4.29
CA ILE A 62 9.60 2.63 -4.65
C ILE A 62 9.65 2.69 -6.16
N ILE A 63 9.45 3.89 -6.70
CA ILE A 63 9.61 4.21 -8.12
C ILE A 63 11.06 4.67 -8.33
N PRO A 64 11.92 3.84 -8.94
CA PRO A 64 13.34 4.17 -9.09
C PRO A 64 13.52 5.43 -9.93
N THR A 65 14.41 6.32 -9.52
CA THR A 65 14.75 7.50 -10.30
C THR A 65 16.21 7.91 -10.10
N LYS A 66 16.82 8.45 -11.16
CA LYS A 66 18.13 9.09 -11.12
C LYS A 66 18.03 10.57 -10.75
N CYS A 67 16.85 11.18 -10.80
CA CYS A 67 16.69 12.61 -10.61
C CYS A 67 17.08 13.03 -9.17
N ARG A 68 17.63 14.23 -9.05
CA ARG A 68 18.05 14.84 -7.78
C ARG A 68 16.87 15.64 -7.24
N HIS A 69 16.16 15.08 -6.28
CA HIS A 69 14.99 15.72 -5.70
C HIS A 69 14.91 15.40 -4.21
N GLU A 70 14.43 16.34 -3.41
CA GLU A 70 14.44 16.28 -1.94
C GLU A 70 13.52 15.20 -1.37
N ILE A 71 12.35 14.97 -1.97
CA ILE A 71 11.39 13.95 -1.49
C ILE A 71 11.84 12.50 -1.75
N LYS A 72 12.97 12.30 -2.45
CA LYS A 72 13.49 10.96 -2.76
C LYS A 72 13.80 10.21 -1.47
N GLN A 73 13.31 8.98 -1.36
CA GLN A 73 13.50 8.15 -0.18
C GLN A 73 14.52 7.05 -0.44
N TYR A 74 15.25 6.71 0.61
CA TYR A 74 16.09 5.53 0.67
C TYR A 74 15.35 4.40 1.41
N ASN A 75 15.18 3.25 0.76
CA ASN A 75 14.66 2.04 1.38
C ASN A 75 15.62 0.86 1.14
N PRO A 76 16.39 0.43 2.16
CA PRO A 76 17.38 -0.64 2.00
C PRO A 76 16.76 -2.01 1.71
N ALA A 77 15.47 -2.21 2.01
CA ALA A 77 14.78 -3.48 1.80
C ALA A 77 14.28 -3.68 0.36
N LYS A 78 14.40 -2.67 -0.52
CA LYS A 78 13.97 -2.76 -1.93
C LYS A 78 15.18 -2.98 -2.86
N PRO A 79 15.01 -3.70 -3.99
CA PRO A 79 16.10 -3.93 -4.95
C PRO A 79 16.72 -2.63 -5.46
N HIS A 80 15.87 -1.68 -5.86
CA HIS A 80 16.25 -0.31 -6.15
C HIS A 80 16.00 0.55 -4.92
N LYS A 81 17.08 0.89 -4.21
CA LYS A 81 16.98 1.50 -2.87
C LYS A 81 16.58 2.97 -2.89
N TRP A 82 16.84 3.69 -3.98
CA TRP A 82 16.58 5.12 -4.10
C TRP A 82 15.47 5.37 -5.10
N GLY A 83 14.45 6.13 -4.69
CA GLY A 83 13.36 6.51 -5.57
C GLY A 83 12.26 7.31 -4.88
N PHE A 84 11.18 7.59 -5.61
CA PHE A 84 9.99 8.16 -5.01
C PHE A 84 9.22 7.06 -4.29
N LYS A 85 8.87 7.32 -3.04
CA LYS A 85 8.05 6.41 -2.24
C LYS A 85 6.58 6.71 -2.48
N ASN A 86 5.80 5.69 -2.83
CA ASN A 86 4.36 5.77 -2.93
C ASN A 86 3.69 4.64 -2.14
N GLN A 87 2.50 4.95 -1.63
CA GLN A 87 1.57 3.97 -1.07
C GLN A 87 0.55 3.65 -2.17
N VAL A 88 0.33 2.38 -2.48
CA VAL A 88 -0.41 1.96 -3.67
C VAL A 88 -1.53 1.02 -3.30
N LEU A 89 -2.73 1.26 -3.84
CA LEU A 89 -3.82 0.29 -3.87
C LEU A 89 -3.74 -0.50 -5.17
N SER A 90 -3.55 -1.81 -5.07
CA SER A 90 -3.40 -2.71 -6.21
C SER A 90 -4.33 -3.92 -6.12
N GLY A 91 -4.71 -4.49 -7.27
CA GLY A 91 -5.41 -5.77 -7.34
C GLY A 91 -4.46 -6.95 -7.47
N VAL A 92 -5.01 -8.17 -7.44
CA VAL A 92 -4.23 -9.41 -7.57
C VAL A 92 -3.54 -9.53 -8.93
N SER A 93 -4.09 -8.89 -9.97
CA SER A 93 -3.46 -8.76 -11.29
C SER A 93 -2.16 -7.94 -11.28
N GLY A 94 -1.88 -7.21 -10.20
CA GLY A 94 -0.81 -6.20 -10.14
C GLY A 94 -1.23 -4.83 -10.70
N PHE A 95 -2.49 -4.66 -11.13
CA PHE A 95 -2.98 -3.37 -11.59
C PHE A 95 -3.14 -2.40 -10.40
N SER A 96 -2.53 -1.21 -10.52
CA SER A 96 -2.66 -0.14 -9.54
C SER A 96 -3.92 0.69 -9.80
N TYR A 97 -4.82 0.73 -8.82
CA TYR A 97 -6.09 1.46 -8.91
C TYR A 97 -6.02 2.87 -8.31
N ASP A 98 -5.18 3.06 -7.30
CA ASP A 98 -5.01 4.34 -6.61
C ASP A 98 -3.62 4.42 -5.98
N PHE A 99 -3.11 5.62 -5.72
CA PHE A 99 -1.82 5.81 -5.07
C PHE A 99 -1.72 7.14 -4.32
N ASP A 100 -0.84 7.18 -3.33
CA ASP A 100 -0.53 8.36 -2.51
C ASP A 100 0.99 8.54 -2.45
N ILE A 101 1.49 9.73 -2.84
CA ILE A 101 2.92 10.02 -2.94
C ILE A 101 3.42 10.52 -1.59
N PHE A 102 4.48 9.89 -1.07
CA PHE A 102 5.16 10.38 0.12
C PHE A 102 6.09 11.54 -0.23
N ALA A 103 5.73 12.74 0.22
CA ALA A 103 6.44 13.99 -0.08
C ALA A 103 7.42 14.41 1.04
N GLY A 104 8.00 13.46 1.77
CA GLY A 104 8.95 13.72 2.88
C GLY A 104 8.30 13.72 4.27
N GLU A 105 6.99 13.94 4.34
CA GLU A 105 6.17 13.75 5.54
C GLU A 105 4.91 12.96 5.16
N GLN A 106 4.41 12.15 6.10
CA GLN A 106 3.15 11.44 5.85
C GLN A 106 2.00 12.42 6.00
N SER A 107 1.12 12.46 5.00
CA SER A 107 -0.08 13.27 5.10
C SER A 107 -0.97 12.75 6.22
N ASP A 108 -1.20 13.58 7.25
CA ASP A 108 -2.23 13.34 8.27
C ASP A 108 -3.63 13.77 7.78
N SER A 109 -3.81 13.96 6.48
CA SER A 109 -5.13 14.18 5.90
C SER A 109 -5.95 12.90 5.92
N PHE A 110 -7.26 13.02 6.08
CA PHE A 110 -8.19 11.89 5.98
C PHE A 110 -9.48 12.40 5.34
N PRO A 111 -10.30 11.53 4.73
CA PRO A 111 -11.60 11.92 4.20
C PRO A 111 -12.44 12.65 5.25
N SER A 112 -13.18 13.69 4.85
CA SER A 112 -13.97 14.51 5.79
C SER A 112 -15.04 13.74 6.56
N ASP A 113 -15.47 12.60 6.03
CA ASP A 113 -16.43 11.67 6.61
C ASP A 113 -15.76 10.53 7.41
N ALA A 114 -14.44 10.56 7.56
CA ALA A 114 -13.67 9.60 8.35
C ALA A 114 -13.14 10.24 9.65
N PRO A 115 -13.07 9.48 10.76
CA PRO A 115 -12.31 9.92 11.93
C PRO A 115 -10.80 9.87 11.64
N ASN A 116 -10.01 10.62 12.41
CA ASN A 116 -8.56 10.44 12.41
C ASN A 116 -8.22 9.10 13.09
N LEU A 117 -7.65 8.16 12.32
CA LEU A 117 -7.28 6.81 12.78
C LEU A 117 -5.76 6.65 12.99
N GLY A 118 -5.03 7.76 12.93
CA GLY A 118 -3.58 7.83 12.94
C GLY A 118 -2.99 7.75 11.53
N VAL A 119 -1.83 8.39 11.37
CA VAL A 119 -1.12 8.62 10.11
C VAL A 119 -1.10 7.40 9.17
N SER A 120 -0.70 6.22 9.66
CA SER A 120 -0.60 5.02 8.84
C SER A 120 -1.97 4.46 8.42
N SER A 121 -2.97 4.54 9.29
CA SER A 121 -4.35 4.12 9.00
C SER A 121 -5.02 5.07 8.02
N ASN A 122 -4.76 6.37 8.15
CA ASN A 122 -5.32 7.41 7.29
C ASN A 122 -4.91 7.22 5.82
N VAL A 123 -3.72 6.70 5.55
CA VAL A 123 -3.29 6.29 4.19
C VAL A 123 -4.26 5.26 3.60
N VAL A 124 -4.58 4.20 4.34
CA VAL A 124 -5.49 3.14 3.88
C VAL A 124 -6.88 3.73 3.65
N THR A 125 -7.37 4.56 4.57
CA THR A 125 -8.67 5.24 4.43
C THR A 125 -8.75 6.10 3.16
N ARG A 126 -7.69 6.86 2.83
CA ARG A 126 -7.62 7.65 1.59
C ARG A 126 -7.66 6.75 0.35
N LEU A 127 -6.77 5.76 0.29
CA LEU A 127 -6.64 4.86 -0.86
C LEU A 127 -7.90 4.03 -1.11
N THR A 128 -8.60 3.62 -0.04
CA THR A 128 -9.84 2.83 -0.14
C THR A 128 -11.10 3.67 -0.35
N SER A 129 -11.01 5.00 -0.33
CA SER A 129 -12.17 5.89 -0.52
C SER A 129 -12.87 5.72 -1.87
N THR A 130 -12.15 5.25 -2.89
CA THR A 130 -12.69 4.99 -4.23
C THR A 130 -13.19 3.56 -4.42
N VAL A 131 -13.12 2.71 -3.39
CA VAL A 131 -13.63 1.33 -3.41
C VAL A 131 -15.10 1.33 -3.05
N SER A 132 -15.92 0.60 -3.82
CA SER A 132 -17.34 0.49 -3.55
C SER A 132 -17.60 -0.25 -2.25
N LYS A 133 -18.38 0.35 -1.37
CA LYS A 133 -18.75 -0.18 -0.05
C LYS A 133 -19.79 -1.30 -0.18
N HIS A 134 -19.79 -2.25 0.75
CA HIS A 134 -20.76 -3.34 0.85
C HIS A 134 -20.83 -4.27 -0.39
N GLN A 135 -19.69 -4.46 -1.07
CA GLN A 135 -19.58 -5.31 -2.27
C GLN A 135 -18.56 -6.44 -2.09
N ASN A 136 -18.32 -6.89 -0.85
CA ASN A 136 -17.41 -8.00 -0.51
C ASN A 136 -15.93 -7.80 -0.89
N TYR A 137 -15.51 -6.57 -1.14
CA TYR A 137 -14.09 -6.24 -1.34
C TYR A 137 -13.27 -6.57 -0.09
N LYS A 138 -12.15 -7.24 -0.30
CA LYS A 138 -11.17 -7.63 0.72
C LYS A 138 -9.94 -6.77 0.60
N ILE A 139 -9.61 -6.06 1.67
CA ILE A 139 -8.51 -5.11 1.69
C ILE A 139 -7.39 -5.68 2.55
N CYS A 140 -6.30 -6.10 1.91
CA CYS A 140 -5.09 -6.58 2.54
C CYS A 140 -4.10 -5.44 2.75
N PHE A 141 -3.38 -5.41 3.86
CA PHE A 141 -2.30 -4.46 4.08
C PHE A 141 -1.26 -4.97 5.08
N ASP A 142 -0.03 -4.45 4.97
CA ASP A 142 1.05 -4.77 5.90
C ASP A 142 0.77 -4.24 7.32
N ASN A 143 1.46 -4.81 8.30
CA ASN A 143 1.40 -4.43 9.70
C ASN A 143 1.74 -2.96 9.98
N TRP A 144 2.46 -2.26 9.10
CA TRP A 144 2.76 -0.85 9.27
C TRP A 144 1.50 0.01 9.13
N PHE A 145 0.52 -0.42 8.33
CA PHE A 145 -0.77 0.25 8.19
C PHE A 145 -1.78 -0.16 9.27
N ASN A 146 -1.67 -1.40 9.74
CA ASN A 146 -2.71 -2.04 10.52
C ASN A 146 -2.85 -1.47 11.95
N SER A 147 -4.10 -1.31 12.39
CA SER A 147 -4.50 -0.99 13.76
C SER A 147 -5.92 -1.55 14.03
N PRO A 148 -6.28 -1.85 15.29
CA PRO A 148 -7.64 -2.30 15.63
C PRO A 148 -8.73 -1.31 15.19
N ASN A 149 -8.48 0.00 15.35
CA ASN A 149 -9.44 1.03 14.96
C ASN A 149 -9.67 1.08 13.45
N LEU A 150 -8.61 0.89 12.65
CA LEU A 150 -8.73 0.79 11.19
C LEU A 150 -9.59 -0.41 10.78
N GLN A 151 -9.39 -1.57 11.41
CA GLN A 151 -10.16 -2.79 11.13
C GLN A 151 -11.67 -2.56 11.37
N VAL A 152 -12.03 -1.98 12.52
CA VAL A 152 -13.42 -1.65 12.85
C VAL A 152 -14.01 -0.66 11.86
N TYR A 153 -13.28 0.41 11.54
CA TYR A 153 -13.74 1.43 10.60
C TYR A 153 -14.00 0.87 9.20
N LEU A 154 -13.09 0.06 8.66
CA LEU A 154 -13.25 -0.54 7.33
C LEU A 154 -14.44 -1.51 7.30
N LEU A 155 -14.62 -2.31 8.35
CA LEU A 155 -15.76 -3.22 8.46
C LEU A 155 -17.11 -2.48 8.52
N GLN A 156 -17.19 -1.39 9.30
CA GLN A 156 -18.37 -0.52 9.35
C GLN A 156 -18.69 0.11 7.98
N ASN A 157 -17.67 0.34 7.15
CA ASN A 157 -17.80 0.83 5.78
C ASN A 157 -18.02 -0.30 4.75
N GLY A 158 -18.30 -1.54 5.18
CA GLY A 158 -18.62 -2.65 4.30
C GLY A 158 -17.42 -3.17 3.48
N LEU A 159 -16.21 -2.92 3.96
CA LEU A 159 -14.97 -3.49 3.43
C LEU A 159 -14.49 -4.59 4.38
N LEU A 160 -13.85 -5.64 3.85
CA LEU A 160 -13.35 -6.76 4.64
C LEU A 160 -11.84 -6.63 4.82
N PRO A 161 -11.37 -6.00 5.91
CA PRO A 161 -9.94 -5.81 6.13
C PRO A 161 -9.23 -7.10 6.54
N LEU A 162 -7.98 -7.23 6.10
CA LEU A 162 -7.07 -8.32 6.46
C LEU A 162 -5.65 -7.76 6.62
N GLY A 163 -4.97 -8.12 7.69
CA GLY A 163 -3.58 -7.72 7.86
C GLY A 163 -2.98 -8.30 9.13
N THR A 164 -1.65 -8.44 9.14
CA THR A 164 -0.91 -8.77 10.35
C THR A 164 -0.90 -7.56 11.30
N VAL A 165 -0.99 -7.78 12.61
CA VAL A 165 -0.94 -6.71 13.62
C VAL A 165 0.37 -6.85 14.40
N ARG A 166 1.07 -5.73 14.64
CA ARG A 166 2.18 -5.73 15.59
C ARG A 166 1.63 -5.69 17.02
N LEU A 167 2.13 -6.55 17.89
CA LEU A 167 1.67 -6.68 19.27
C LEU A 167 1.68 -5.34 20.03
N ASN A 168 2.70 -4.51 19.80
CA ASN A 168 2.82 -3.18 20.41
C ASN A 168 1.77 -2.15 19.94
N ARG A 169 0.89 -2.50 18.98
CA ARG A 169 -0.23 -1.67 18.52
C ARG A 169 -1.59 -2.17 19.01
N VAL A 170 -1.61 -3.22 19.82
CA VAL A 170 -2.82 -3.74 20.47
C VAL A 170 -2.73 -3.40 21.96
N PRO A 171 -3.39 -2.33 22.42
CA PRO A 171 -3.36 -1.99 23.84
C PRO A 171 -4.03 -3.10 24.65
N ASN A 172 -3.47 -3.39 25.83
CA ASN A 172 -4.02 -4.34 26.80
C ASN A 172 -4.23 -5.76 26.24
N SER A 173 -3.35 -6.22 25.35
CA SER A 173 -3.43 -7.59 24.86
C SER A 173 -2.71 -8.54 25.82
N ASP A 174 -3.37 -9.61 26.25
CA ASP A 174 -2.76 -10.72 27.00
C ASP A 174 -1.98 -11.71 26.11
N MET A 175 -1.64 -11.28 24.89
CA MET A 175 -0.94 -12.14 23.94
C MET A 175 0.53 -12.31 24.36
N PRO A 176 1.06 -13.54 24.31
CA PRO A 176 2.44 -13.80 24.67
C PRO A 176 3.39 -13.07 23.71
N THR A 177 4.49 -12.59 24.27
CA THR A 177 5.56 -11.93 23.51
C THR A 177 6.24 -12.93 22.56
N GLU A 178 6.90 -12.41 21.52
CA GLU A 178 7.69 -13.24 20.60
C GLU A 178 8.76 -14.07 21.35
N LYS A 179 9.33 -13.52 22.42
CA LYS A 179 10.31 -14.20 23.27
C LYS A 179 9.70 -15.39 24.02
N GLU A 180 8.49 -15.21 24.57
CA GLU A 180 7.76 -16.28 25.26
C GLU A 180 7.34 -17.37 24.29
N LEU A 181 6.83 -17.00 23.11
CA LEU A 181 6.47 -17.93 22.04
C LEU A 181 7.69 -18.75 21.58
N LYS A 182 8.85 -18.11 21.35
CA LYS A 182 10.10 -18.81 21.00
C LYS A 182 10.56 -19.77 22.10
N LYS A 183 10.49 -19.34 23.36
CA LYS A 183 10.85 -20.19 24.52
C LYS A 183 9.93 -21.41 24.61
N GLU A 184 8.62 -21.21 24.44
CA GLU A 184 7.65 -22.30 24.46
C GLU A 184 7.86 -23.28 23.30
N TRP A 185 8.09 -22.76 22.10
CA TRP A 185 8.37 -23.58 20.92
C TRP A 185 9.62 -24.44 21.11
N THR A 186 10.73 -23.85 21.56
CA THR A 186 11.97 -24.58 21.86
C THR A 186 11.77 -25.61 22.98
N ARG A 187 10.99 -25.29 24.01
CA ARG A 187 10.66 -26.24 25.08
C ARG A 187 9.88 -27.44 24.55
N LYS A 188 8.95 -27.22 23.62
CA LYS A 188 8.02 -28.25 23.13
C LYS A 188 8.62 -29.10 22.01
N TYR A 189 9.41 -28.50 21.11
CA TYR A 189 9.89 -29.15 19.89
C TYR A 189 11.42 -29.15 19.73
N GLY A 190 12.18 -28.45 20.59
CA GLY A 190 13.63 -28.26 20.44
C GLY A 190 14.50 -29.49 20.75
N ARG A 191 13.91 -30.61 21.19
CA ARG A 191 14.66 -31.84 21.51
C ARG A 191 14.83 -32.82 20.36
N GLU A 192 14.19 -32.60 19.20
CA GLU A 192 14.23 -33.55 18.08
C GLU A 192 15.46 -33.37 17.16
N ASN A 193 16.25 -32.30 17.31
CA ASN A 193 17.38 -31.98 16.43
C ASN A 193 18.79 -32.17 17.05
N SER A 194 18.92 -32.76 18.24
CA SER A 194 20.23 -32.95 18.91
C SER A 194 20.81 -34.37 18.80
N GLY A 195 20.23 -35.24 17.98
CA GLY A 195 20.53 -36.68 17.95
C GLY A 195 21.31 -37.22 16.74
N HIS A 196 21.90 -36.37 15.89
CA HIS A 196 22.78 -36.82 14.81
C HIS A 196 24.10 -36.03 14.83
N ARG A 197 25.08 -36.59 15.53
CA ARG A 197 26.52 -36.35 15.32
C ARG A 197 27.20 -37.70 15.28
#